data_AF-A0A928H312-F1
#
_entry.id   AF-A0A928H312-F1
#
_cell.length_a   1.000
_cell.length_b   1.000
_cell.length_c   1.000
_cell.angle_alpha   90.00
_cell.angle_beta   90.00
_cell.angle_gamma   90.00
#
_symmetry.space_group_name_H-M   'P 1'
#
loop_
_entity.id
_entity.type
_entity.pdbx_description
1 polymer ?
#
loop_
_entity_poly.entity_id
_entity_poly.type
_entity_poly.pdbx_seq_one_letter_code
_entity_poly.pdbx_strand_id
1 'polypeptide(L)'
;MKTRSFTLIEVVVALAILSISIAGLLQLLTAAQNRIIKVDDHWMRTHMLIQAAEYYMLMKQEDPPAITDTFFPYDDYRVDVIWEEIEGLPEEYTGLTNQKQLRAMVLSLVRQQDGHEVDKIIIDRLDYENASSAE
;
A
#
# COMPACT_ATOMS: atom_id res chain seq x y z
N MET A 1 -59.64 -30.61 -15.25
CA MET A 1 -58.33 -29.95 -15.18
C MET A 1 -57.27 -31.06 -15.20
N LYS A 2 -56.59 -31.28 -16.34
CA LYS A 2 -55.66 -32.41 -16.47
C LYS A 2 -54.35 -32.02 -15.80
N THR A 3 -54.05 -32.59 -14.64
CA THR A 3 -52.77 -32.37 -13.95
C THR A 3 -51.67 -33.03 -14.78
N ARG A 4 -50.82 -32.20 -15.40
CA ARG A 4 -49.59 -32.67 -16.05
C ARG A 4 -48.63 -33.08 -14.93
N SER A 5 -48.41 -34.38 -14.76
CA SER A 5 -47.42 -34.91 -13.84
C SER A 5 -46.02 -34.61 -14.37
N PHE A 6 -45.13 -34.08 -13.53
CA PHE A 6 -43.71 -33.93 -13.87
C PHE A 6 -43.10 -35.30 -14.18
N THR A 7 -42.29 -35.35 -15.24
CA THR A 7 -41.54 -36.57 -15.54
C THR A 7 -40.28 -36.63 -14.68
N LEU A 8 -39.85 -37.83 -14.31
CA LEU A 8 -38.61 -38.01 -13.54
C LEU A 8 -37.40 -37.43 -14.29
N ILE A 9 -37.40 -37.50 -15.62
CA ILE A 9 -36.37 -36.90 -16.48
C ILE A 9 -36.32 -35.37 -16.32
N GLU A 10 -37.47 -34.71 -16.29
CA GLU A 10 -37.54 -33.24 -16.15
C GLU A 10 -36.96 -32.76 -14.81
N VAL A 11 -37.23 -33.48 -13.72
CA VAL A 11 -36.66 -33.19 -12.40
C VAL A 11 -35.14 -33.40 -12.40
N VAL A 12 -34.65 -34.48 -13.03
CA VAL A 12 -33.22 -34.76 -13.12
C VAL A 12 -32.49 -33.68 -13.93
N VAL A 13 -33.07 -33.23 -15.05
CA VAL A 13 -32.50 -32.14 -15.86
C VAL A 13 -32.47 -30.83 -15.07
N ALA A 14 -33.53 -30.50 -14.35
CA ALA A 14 -33.57 -29.30 -13.50
C ALA A 14 -32.49 -29.32 -12.41
N LEU A 15 -32.30 -30.47 -11.74
CA LEU A 15 -31.24 -30.65 -10.74
C LEU A 15 -29.83 -30.55 -11.35
N ALA A 16 -29.64 -31.10 -12.56
CA ALA A 16 -28.36 -31.00 -13.27
C ALA A 16 -28.01 -29.52 -13.56
N ILE A 17 -28.94 -28.77 -14.13
CA ILE A 17 -28.75 -27.33 -14.42
C ILE A 17 -28.48 -26.54 -13.14
N LEU A 18 -29.25 -26.82 -12.08
CA LEU A 18 -29.07 -26.17 -10.78
C LEU A 18 -27.68 -26.44 -10.21
N SER A 19 -27.22 -27.69 -10.25
CA SER A 19 -25.90 -28.07 -9.72
C SER A 19 -24.75 -27.37 -10.43
N ILE A 20 -24.79 -27.31 -11.76
CA ILE A 20 -23.77 -26.61 -12.57
C ILE A 20 -23.79 -25.10 -12.27
N SER A 21 -24.99 -24.52 -12.16
CA SER A 21 -25.16 -23.10 -11.85
C SER A 21 -24.61 -22.73 -10.48
N ILE A 22 -24.87 -23.55 -9.46
CA ILE A 22 -24.34 -23.36 -8.11
C ILE A 22 -22.81 -23.50 -8.11
N ALA A 23 -22.27 -24.50 -8.80
CA ALA A 23 -20.83 -24.68 -8.90
C ALA A 23 -20.14 -23.46 -9.54
N GLY A 24 -20.71 -22.92 -10.63
CA GLY A 24 -20.21 -21.69 -11.26
C GLY A 24 -20.31 -20.48 -10.34
N LEU A 25 -21.42 -20.31 -9.62
CA LEU A 25 -21.60 -19.21 -8.67
C LEU A 25 -20.58 -19.27 -7.53
N LEU A 26 -20.33 -20.47 -6.96
CA LEU A 26 -19.35 -20.64 -5.89
C LEU A 26 -17.94 -20.28 -6.36
N GLN A 27 -17.55 -20.66 -7.58
CA GLN A 27 -16.26 -20.28 -8.15
C GLN A 27 -16.11 -18.75 -8.26
N LEU A 28 -17.16 -18.06 -8.72
CA LEU A 28 -17.16 -16.59 -8.80
C LEU A 28 -17.06 -15.95 -7.41
N LEU A 29 -17.79 -16.48 -6.42
CA LEU A 29 -17.74 -15.98 -5.04
C LEU A 29 -16.35 -16.16 -4.43
N THR A 30 -15.73 -17.33 -4.59
CA THR A 30 -14.36 -17.57 -4.10
C THR A 30 -13.36 -16.63 -4.79
N ALA A 31 -13.48 -16.44 -6.11
CA ALA A 31 -12.63 -15.51 -6.82
C ALA A 31 -12.81 -14.06 -6.31
N ALA A 32 -14.04 -13.63 -6.06
CA ALA A 32 -14.33 -12.31 -5.52
C ALA A 32 -13.75 -12.14 -4.10
N GLN A 33 -13.94 -13.13 -3.23
CA GLN A 33 -13.38 -13.12 -1.87
C GLN A 33 -11.86 -12.98 -1.87
N ASN A 34 -11.18 -13.76 -2.72
CA ASN A 34 -9.72 -13.68 -2.85
C ASN A 34 -9.24 -12.31 -3.34
N ARG A 35 -10.02 -11.63 -4.19
CA ARG A 35 -9.69 -10.27 -4.65
C ARG A 35 -9.90 -9.25 -3.54
N ILE A 36 -10.96 -9.38 -2.76
CA ILE A 36 -11.24 -8.49 -1.62
C ILE A 36 -10.11 -8.56 -0.60
N ILE A 37 -9.69 -9.76 -0.20
CA ILE A 37 -8.59 -9.94 0.76
C ILE A 37 -7.31 -9.24 0.27
N LYS A 38 -6.94 -9.45 -1.00
CA LYS A 38 -5.75 -8.81 -1.58
C LYS A 38 -5.83 -7.29 -1.62
N VAL A 39 -7.01 -6.76 -1.93
CA VAL A 39 -7.24 -5.31 -1.99
C VAL A 39 -7.20 -4.72 -0.59
N ASP A 40 -7.77 -5.39 0.40
CA ASP A 40 -7.74 -5.00 1.80
C ASP A 40 -6.30 -4.97 2.34
N ASP A 41 -5.52 -6.04 2.08
CA ASP A 41 -4.10 -6.10 2.45
C ASP A 41 -3.28 -4.99 1.78
N HIS A 42 -3.57 -4.65 0.52
CA HIS A 42 -2.89 -3.56 -0.17
C HIS A 42 -3.31 -2.19 0.37
N TRP A 43 -4.60 -2.00 0.62
CA TRP A 43 -5.14 -0.78 1.20
C TRP A 43 -4.53 -0.51 2.59
N MET A 44 -4.45 -1.53 3.45
CA MET A 44 -3.86 -1.41 4.77
C MET A 44 -2.37 -1.03 4.70
N ARG A 45 -1.60 -1.66 3.80
CA ARG A 45 -0.18 -1.29 3.58
C ARG A 45 -0.01 0.14 3.11
N THR A 46 -0.85 0.57 2.18
CA THR A 46 -0.85 1.93 1.65
C THR A 46 -1.21 2.93 2.74
N HIS A 47 -2.21 2.61 3.57
CA HIS A 47 -2.63 3.45 4.69
C HIS A 47 -1.50 3.65 5.71
N MET A 48 -0.80 2.57 6.08
CA MET A 48 0.37 2.64 6.97
C MET A 48 1.46 3.55 6.40
N LEU A 49 1.80 3.38 5.11
CA LEU A 49 2.81 4.22 4.45
C LEU A 49 2.39 5.69 4.39
N ILE A 50 1.12 5.99 4.10
CA ILE A 50 0.61 7.37 4.08
C ILE A 50 0.68 7.99 5.47
N GLN A 51 0.29 7.26 6.52
CA GLN A 51 0.37 7.76 7.89
C GLN A 51 1.81 8.09 8.30
N ALA A 52 2.75 7.23 7.93
CA ALA A 52 4.17 7.48 8.16
C ALA A 52 4.68 8.66 7.32
N ALA A 53 4.27 8.76 6.05
CA ALA A 53 4.60 9.88 5.19
C ALA A 53 4.12 11.21 5.77
N GLU A 54 2.87 11.28 6.22
CA GLU A 54 2.33 12.47 6.87
C GLU A 54 3.15 12.88 8.09
N TYR A 55 3.54 11.90 8.94
CA TYR A 55 4.37 12.17 10.10
C TYR A 55 5.74 12.75 9.71
N TYR A 56 6.48 12.07 8.83
CA TYR A 56 7.83 12.47 8.44
C TYR A 56 7.87 13.73 7.58
N MET A 57 6.82 14.01 6.80
CA MET A 57 6.69 15.26 6.04
C MET A 57 6.49 16.48 6.94
N LEU A 58 5.87 16.32 8.11
CA LEU A 58 5.69 17.41 9.07
C LEU A 58 6.97 17.73 9.85
N MET A 59 7.91 16.79 9.90
CA MET A 59 9.20 17.01 10.54
C MET A 59 10.09 17.89 9.68
N LYS A 60 10.90 18.75 10.31
CA LYS A 60 11.88 19.61 9.62
C LYS A 60 13.32 19.08 9.72
N GLN A 61 13.55 18.09 10.55
CA GLN A 61 14.85 17.44 10.74
C GLN A 61 15.14 16.52 9.55
N GLU A 62 16.42 16.38 9.24
CA GLU A 62 16.91 15.45 8.21
C GLU A 62 17.06 14.03 8.78
N ASP A 63 17.42 13.89 10.05
CA ASP A 63 17.39 12.61 10.77
C ASP A 63 16.22 12.59 11.76
N PRO A 64 14.98 12.38 11.29
CA PRO A 64 13.82 12.36 12.18
C PRO A 64 13.90 11.13 13.10
N PRO A 65 13.49 11.27 14.38
CA PRO A 65 13.39 10.11 15.26
C PRO A 65 12.40 9.08 14.68
N ALA A 66 12.58 7.82 15.09
CA ALA A 66 11.63 6.76 14.75
C ALA A 66 10.19 7.18 15.10
N ILE A 67 9.25 6.86 14.21
CA ILE A 67 7.84 7.17 14.40
C ILE A 67 7.35 6.54 15.71
N THR A 68 6.64 7.31 16.52
CA THR A 68 6.17 6.83 17.81
C THR A 68 4.90 6.00 17.66
N ASP A 69 4.70 5.05 18.56
CA ASP A 69 3.51 4.17 18.59
C ASP A 69 2.19 4.95 18.70
N THR A 70 2.24 6.22 19.13
CA THR A 70 1.07 7.11 19.15
C THR A 70 0.58 7.45 17.73
N PHE A 71 1.50 7.59 16.78
CA PHE A 71 1.20 7.92 15.38
C PHE A 71 1.27 6.71 14.46
N PHE A 72 1.93 5.63 14.87
CA PHE A 72 2.02 4.38 14.11
C PHE A 72 1.81 3.16 15.01
N PRO A 73 0.56 2.84 15.38
CA PRO A 73 0.24 1.79 16.35
C PRO A 73 0.19 0.40 15.69
N TYR A 74 1.24 0.00 14.99
CA TYR A 74 1.31 -1.30 14.30
C TYR A 74 2.52 -2.11 14.77
N ASP A 75 2.28 -3.12 15.60
CA ASP A 75 3.36 -3.93 16.21
C ASP A 75 4.07 -4.86 15.21
N ASP A 76 3.35 -5.34 14.20
CA ASP A 76 3.89 -6.26 13.19
C ASP A 76 4.74 -5.57 12.11
N TYR A 77 4.73 -4.23 12.08
CA TYR A 77 5.37 -3.44 11.05
C TYR A 77 6.27 -2.37 11.66
N ARG A 78 7.26 -1.94 10.89
CA ARG A 78 8.04 -0.74 11.18
C ARG A 78 8.27 0.03 9.88
N VAL A 79 8.63 1.31 10.02
CA VAL A 79 8.96 2.15 8.88
C VAL A 79 10.43 2.54 8.97
N ASP A 80 11.18 2.19 7.92
CA ASP A 80 12.57 2.55 7.76
C ASP A 80 12.64 3.76 6.81
N VAL A 81 13.40 4.80 7.17
CA VAL A 81 13.52 6.05 6.41
C VAL A 81 14.94 6.19 5.89
N ILE A 82 15.09 6.43 4.60
CA ILE A 82 16.39 6.67 3.95
C ILE A 82 16.28 7.92 3.07
N TRP A 83 17.37 8.67 3.00
CA TRP A 83 17.50 9.80 2.10
C TRP A 83 18.41 9.44 0.93
N GLU A 84 17.91 9.68 -0.28
CA GLU A 84 18.62 9.46 -1.52
C GLU A 84 18.78 10.78 -2.28
N GLU A 85 19.90 10.93 -2.97
CA GLU A 85 20.07 12.03 -3.93
C GLU A 85 19.24 11.73 -5.18
N ILE A 86 18.61 12.77 -5.74
CA ILE A 86 17.77 12.60 -6.93
C ILE A 86 18.66 12.52 -8.16
N GLU A 87 18.61 11.40 -8.86
CA GLU A 87 19.30 11.22 -10.14
C GLU A 87 18.62 12.00 -11.27
N GLY A 88 19.40 12.64 -12.15
CA GLY A 88 18.89 13.28 -13.36
C GLY A 88 18.38 14.72 -13.20
N LEU A 89 18.68 15.39 -12.09
CA LEU A 89 18.51 16.84 -11.99
C LEU A 89 19.38 17.54 -13.06
N PRO A 90 18.81 18.43 -13.89
CA PRO A 90 19.60 19.24 -14.81
C PRO A 90 20.64 20.06 -14.04
N GLU A 91 21.85 20.19 -14.57
CA GLU A 91 22.98 20.86 -13.90
C GLU A 91 22.64 22.30 -13.48
N GLU A 92 21.70 22.95 -14.17
CA GLU A 92 21.17 24.28 -13.86
C GLU A 92 20.47 24.36 -12.48
N TYR A 93 20.02 23.24 -11.94
CA TYR A 93 19.31 23.13 -10.66
C TYR A 93 20.17 22.52 -9.54
N THR A 94 21.42 22.15 -9.83
CA THR A 94 22.34 21.54 -8.87
C THR A 94 23.28 22.59 -8.30
N GLY A 95 23.36 22.69 -6.97
CA GLY A 95 24.33 23.58 -6.29
C GLY A 95 24.05 25.08 -6.44
N LEU A 96 22.81 25.47 -6.71
CA LEU A 96 22.39 26.87 -6.80
C LEU A 96 22.58 27.60 -5.45
N THR A 97 23.30 28.73 -5.49
CA THR A 97 23.49 29.61 -4.32
C THR A 97 22.13 30.15 -3.84
N ASN A 98 21.87 30.09 -2.53
CA ASN A 98 20.61 30.46 -1.86
C ASN A 98 19.39 29.58 -2.17
N GLN A 99 19.56 28.39 -2.75
CA GLN A 99 18.47 27.41 -2.90
C GLN A 99 18.74 26.14 -2.10
N LYS A 100 17.68 25.56 -1.53
CA LYS A 100 17.73 24.28 -0.83
C LYS A 100 17.84 23.16 -1.85
N GLN A 101 18.72 22.20 -1.60
CA GLN A 101 18.85 21.02 -2.46
C GLN A 101 17.61 20.13 -2.34
N LEU A 102 17.25 19.48 -3.44
CA LEU A 102 16.16 18.51 -3.49
C LEU A 102 16.74 17.11 -3.22
N ARG A 103 16.11 16.36 -2.31
CA ARG A 103 16.45 14.97 -1.97
C ARG A 103 15.20 14.11 -2.00
N ALA A 104 15.35 12.82 -2.25
CA ALA A 104 14.28 11.85 -2.19
C ALA A 104 14.26 11.21 -0.79
N MET A 105 13.13 11.33 -0.09
CA MET A 105 12.87 10.60 1.15
C MET A 105 12.18 9.28 0.79
N VAL A 106 12.87 8.17 1.03
CA VAL A 106 12.38 6.81 0.79
C VAL A 106 11.87 6.24 2.11
N LEU A 107 10.56 5.98 2.16
CA LEU A 107 9.91 5.35 3.29
C LEU A 107 9.59 3.91 2.93
N SER A 108 10.16 2.98 3.68
CA SER A 108 10.01 1.54 3.44
C SER A 108 9.23 0.91 4.59
N LEU A 109 8.13 0.22 4.27
CA LEU A 109 7.36 -0.55 5.24
C LEU A 109 7.98 -1.93 5.37
N VAL A 110 8.49 -2.25 6.55
CA VAL A 110 9.18 -3.51 6.83
C VAL A 110 8.37 -4.32 7.83
N ARG A 111 8.14 -5.59 7.52
CA ARG A 111 7.49 -6.51 8.46
C ARG A 111 8.50 -6.94 9.51
N GLN A 112 8.13 -6.87 10.79
CA GLN A 112 9.06 -7.14 11.89
C GLN A 112 9.41 -8.63 12.02
N GLN A 113 8.49 -9.53 11.65
CA GLN A 113 8.67 -10.98 11.81
C GLN A 113 9.82 -11.54 10.94
N ASP A 114 9.97 -11.05 9.71
CA ASP A 114 10.96 -11.54 8.73
C ASP A 114 11.96 -10.46 8.28
N GLY A 115 11.73 -9.20 8.64
CA GLY A 115 12.55 -8.07 8.21
C GLY A 115 12.41 -7.75 6.72
N HIS A 116 11.41 -8.30 6.03
CA HIS A 116 11.22 -8.05 4.61
C HIS A 116 10.49 -6.73 4.36
N GLU A 117 11.01 -5.97 3.38
CA GLU A 117 10.31 -4.82 2.81
C GLU A 117 9.06 -5.31 2.09
N VAL A 118 7.92 -4.78 2.50
CA VAL A 118 6.60 -5.18 2.01
C VAL A 118 6.10 -4.20 0.97
N ASP A 119 6.39 -2.91 1.15
CA ASP A 119 6.02 -1.83 0.24
C ASP A 119 6.87 -0.57 0.53
N LYS A 120 6.91 0.38 -0.40
CA LYS A 120 7.64 1.65 -0.22
C LYS A 120 6.98 2.83 -0.93
N ILE A 121 7.24 4.03 -0.41
CA ILE A 121 6.88 5.30 -1.05
C ILE A 121 8.10 6.22 -1.08
N ILE A 122 8.23 6.97 -2.17
CA ILE A 122 9.33 7.93 -2.40
C ILE A 122 8.71 9.32 -2.48
N ILE A 123 9.28 10.27 -1.74
CA ILE A 123 8.78 11.63 -1.62
C ILE A 123 9.92 12.61 -1.87
N ASP A 124 9.78 13.46 -2.88
CA ASP A 124 10.74 14.54 -3.12
C ASP A 124 10.58 15.63 -2.06
N ARG A 125 11.67 15.97 -1.37
CA ARG A 125 11.68 16.94 -0.28
C ARG A 125 12.92 17.84 -0.34
N LEU A 126 12.77 19.08 0.10
CA LEU A 126 13.88 20.02 0.23
C LEU A 126 14.72 19.70 1.47
N ASP A 127 16.03 19.84 1.37
CA ASP A 127 16.95 19.73 2.50
C ASP A 127 16.79 20.97 3.42
N TYR A 128 16.49 20.71 4.70
CA TYR A 128 16.22 21.75 5.68
C TYR A 128 17.42 22.10 6.59
N GLU A 129 18.46 21.28 6.69
CA GLU A 129 19.55 21.46 7.66
C GLU A 129 20.70 22.33 7.14
N ASN A 130 20.93 22.35 5.83
CA ASN A 130 21.98 23.18 5.21
C ASN A 130 21.71 24.70 5.22
N ALA A 131 20.69 25.17 5.95
CA ALA A 131 20.28 26.58 6.02
C ALA A 131 20.95 27.39 7.16
N SER A 132 21.83 26.80 7.96
CA SER A 132 22.44 27.48 9.12
C SER A 132 23.89 27.96 8.90
N SER A 133 24.38 27.97 7.65
CA SER A 133 25.75 28.41 7.33
C SER A 133 25.78 29.39 6.15
N ALA A 134 25.01 30.46 6.23
CA ALA A 134 25.21 31.65 5.41
C ALA A 134 25.08 32.88 6.32
N GLU A 135 26.23 33.30 6.86
CA GLU A 135 26.44 34.68 7.35
C GLU A 135 26.41 35.68 6.19
#